data_AF-A0A5H2YCI3-F1
#
_entry.id   AF-A0A5H2YCI3-F1
#
_cell.length_a   1.000
_cell.length_b   1.000
_cell.length_c   1.000
_cell.angle_alpha   90.00
_cell.angle_beta   90.00
_cell.angle_gamma   90.00
#
_symmetry.space_group_name_H-M   'P 1'
#
loop_
_entity.id
_entity.type
_entity.pdbx_description
1 polymer ?
#
loop_
_entity_poly.entity_id
_entity_poly.type
_entity_poly.pdbx_seq_one_letter_code
_entity_poly.pdbx_strand_id
1 'polypeptide(L)' 'MNDAAIRDHLREIIRDYWGMSMKEIEHVTGFPRRMLQKNLDAMLAAKTVIQEGGRYVAR' A
#
# COMPACT_ATOMS: atom_id res chain seq x y z
N MET A 1 -8.77 -11.89 5.79
CA MET A 1 -8.37 -10.68 6.54
C MET A 1 -9.40 -9.59 6.30
N ASN A 2 -9.70 -8.77 7.31
CA ASN A 2 -10.52 -7.57 7.15
C ASN A 2 -9.74 -6.50 6.35
N ASP A 3 -10.41 -5.67 5.55
CA ASP A 3 -9.77 -4.61 4.76
C ASP A 3 -8.96 -3.65 5.66
N ALA A 4 -9.37 -3.44 6.92
CA ALA A 4 -8.62 -2.64 7.89
C ALA A 4 -7.23 -3.24 8.22
N ALA A 5 -7.18 -4.54 8.53
CA ALA A 5 -5.93 -5.25 8.81
C ALA A 5 -5.00 -5.29 7.59
N ILE A 6 -5.56 -5.38 6.39
CA ILE A 6 -4.78 -5.29 5.14
C ILE A 6 -4.15 -3.90 5.00
N ARG A 7 -4.91 -2.82 5.21
CA ARG A 7 -4.38 -1.45 5.10
C ARG A 7 -3.30 -1.16 6.13
N ASP A 8 -3.46 -1.64 7.37
CA ASP A 8 -2.43 -1.48 8.41
C ASP A 8 -1.15 -2.19 8.02
N HIS A 9 -1.25 -3.45 7.58
CA HIS A 9 -0.10 -4.21 7.10
C HIS A 9 0.59 -3.55 5.89
N LEU A 10 -0.18 -3.05 4.92
CA LEU A 10 0.36 -2.33 3.77
C LEU A 10 1.07 -1.04 4.20
N ARG A 11 0.52 -0.30 5.15
CA ARG A 11 1.14 0.93 5.66
C ARG A 11 2.47 0.65 6.35
N GLU A 12 2.52 -0.39 7.17
CA GLU A 12 3.75 -0.82 7.84
C GLU A 12 4.84 -1.16 6.84
N ILE A 13 4.56 -2.04 5.88
CA ILE A 13 5.51 -2.42 4.85
C ILE A 13 5.97 -1.20 4.04
N ILE A 14 5.04 -0.37 3.54
CA ILE A 14 5.39 0.82 2.76
C ILE A 14 6.30 1.77 3.56
N ARG A 15 6.04 1.93 4.86
CA ARG A 15 6.86 2.75 5.76
C ARG A 15 8.25 2.16 5.94
N ASP A 16 8.34 0.86 6.20
CA ASP A 16 9.61 0.16 6.48
C ASP A 16 10.56 0.20 5.27
N TYR A 17 10.00 0.21 4.05
CA TYR A 17 10.75 0.35 2.80
C TYR A 17 10.91 1.79 2.30
N TRP A 18 10.47 2.81 3.08
CA TRP A 18 10.55 4.23 2.69
C TRP A 18 9.86 4.55 1.36
N GLY A 19 8.83 3.78 1.03
CA GLY A 19 8.05 3.89 -0.19
C GLY A 19 8.26 2.75 -1.18
N MET A 20 7.17 2.30 -1.80
CA MET A 20 7.17 1.13 -2.68
C MET A 20 6.23 1.32 -3.87
N SER A 21 6.63 0.83 -5.03
CA SER A 21 5.77 0.72 -6.20
C SER A 21 4.75 -0.40 -6.04
N MET A 22 3.68 -0.36 -6.83
CA MET A 22 2.66 -1.42 -6.88
C MET A 22 3.27 -2.83 -7.08
N LYS A 23 4.30 -2.94 -7.93
CA LYS A 23 4.96 -4.20 -8.26
C LYS A 23 5.77 -4.74 -7.09
N GLU A 24 6.44 -3.86 -6.35
CA GLU A 24 7.20 -4.24 -5.15
C GLU A 24 6.25 -4.71 -4.04
N ILE A 25 5.13 -4.00 -3.84
CA ILE A 25 4.11 -4.38 -2.83
C ILE A 25 3.51 -5.75 -3.17
N GLU A 26 3.17 -5.99 -4.44
CA GLU A 26 2.66 -7.28 -4.93
C GLU A 26 3.67 -8.41 -4.69
N HIS A 27 4.95 -8.16 -4.95
CA HIS A 27 6.00 -9.16 -4.74
C HIS A 27 6.23 -9.49 -3.26
N VAL A 28 6.24 -8.48 -2.38
CA VAL A 28 6.52 -8.67 -0.94
C VAL A 28 5.32 -9.27 -0.21
N THR A 29 4.11 -8.83 -0.52
CA THR A 29 2.89 -9.29 0.18
C THR A 29 2.29 -10.55 -0.41
N GLY A 30 2.56 -10.84 -1.69
CA GLY A 30 1.89 -11.89 -2.45
C GLY A 30 0.41 -11.64 -2.70
N PHE A 31 -0.10 -10.44 -2.40
CA PHE A 31 -1.51 -10.12 -2.55
C PHE A 31 -1.88 -9.83 -4.02
N PRO A 32 -3.10 -10.22 -4.45
CA PRO A 32 -3.55 -9.94 -5.80
C PRO A 32 -3.60 -8.43 -6.10
N ARG A 33 -3.11 -8.04 -7.28
CA ARG A 33 -3.07 -6.62 -7.72
C ARG A 33 -4.39 -5.87 -7.53
N ARG A 34 -5.54 -6.49 -7.84
CA ARG A 34 -6.86 -5.87 -7.66
C ARG A 34 -7.17 -5.53 -6.20
N MET A 35 -6.76 -6.39 -5.27
CA MET A 35 -6.97 -6.19 -3.84
C MET A 35 -6.05 -5.09 -3.31
N LEU A 36 -4.79 -5.08 -3.75
CA LEU A 36 -3.85 -4.00 -3.45
C LEU A 36 -4.37 -2.67 -3.95
N GLN A 37 -4.88 -2.62 -5.18
CA GLN A 37 -5.36 -1.39 -5.79
C GLN A 37 -6.53 -0.80 -5.01
N LYS A 38 -7.56 -1.62 -4.73
CA LYS A 38 -8.70 -1.21 -3.90
C LYS A 38 -8.26 -0.61 -2.55
N ASN A 39 -7.29 -1.24 -1.88
CA ASN A 39 -6.86 -0.82 -0.55
C ASN A 39 -5.94 0.42 -0.61
N LEU A 40 -5.01 0.48 -1.56
CA LEU A 40 -4.12 1.63 -1.75
C LEU A 40 -4.90 2.86 -2.21
N ASP A 41 -5.92 2.72 -3.05
CA ASP A 41 -6.80 3.81 -3.45
C ASP A 41 -7.58 4.36 -2.24
N ALA A 42 -8.08 3.48 -1.36
CA ALA A 42 -8.71 3.90 -0.11
C ALA A 42 -7.73 4.62 0.84
N MET A 43 -6.48 4.16 0.91
CA MET A 43 -5.43 4.79 1.72
C MET A 43 -5.01 6.17 1.15
N LEU A 44 -4.95 6.31 -0.17
CA LEU A 44 -4.74 7.60 -0.85
C LEU A 44 -5.88 8.58 -0.55
N ALA A 45 -7.12 8.13 -0.65
CA ALA A 45 -8.30 8.96 -0.32
C ALA A 45 -8.29 9.40 1.16
N ALA A 46 -7.87 8.51 2.06
CA ALA A 46 -7.71 8.80 3.48
C ALA A 46 -6.43 9.58 3.82
N LYS A 47 -5.57 9.87 2.83
CA LYS A 47 -4.27 10.55 2.99
C LYS A 47 -3.30 9.86 3.96
N THR A 48 -3.44 8.55 4.15
CA THR A 48 -2.52 7.75 4.97
C THR A 48 -1.31 7.27 4.19
N VAL A 49 -1.40 7.29 2.85
CA VAL A 49 -0.28 7.20 1.92
C VAL A 49 -0.41 8.28 0.86
N ILE A 50 0.68 8.58 0.18
CA ILE A 50 0.74 9.46 -1.00
C ILE A 50 1.43 8.74 -2.15
N GLN A 51 1.25 9.24 -3.37
CA GLN A 51 2.06 8.79 -4.51
C GLN A 51 3.14 9.82 -4.85
N GLU A 52 4.39 9.38 -4.87
CA GLU A 52 5.56 10.17 -5.29
C GLU A 52 6.41 9.34 -6.25
N GLY A 53 6.67 9.86 -7.45
CA GLY A 53 7.52 9.19 -8.44
C GLY A 53 7.09 7.76 -8.81
N GLY A 54 5.78 7.46 -8.76
CA GLY A 54 5.26 6.10 -9.02
C GLY A 54 5.35 5.12 -7.85
N ARG A 55 5.73 5.60 -6.66
CA ARG A 55 5.76 4.84 -5.41
C ARG A 55 4.70 5.35 -4.44
N TYR A 56 4.13 4.43 -3.69
CA TYR A 56 3.31 4.74 -2.52
C TYR A 56 4.24 5.00 -1.35
N VAL A 57 4.05 6.11 -0.64
CA VAL A 57 4.84 6.50 0.53
C VAL A 57 3.89 6.69 1.71
N ALA A 58 4.20 6.10 2.87
CA ALA A 58 3.38 6.21 4.06
C ALA A 58 3.51 7.61 4.68
N ARG A 59 2.37 8.17 5.11
CA ARG A 59 2.29 9.45 5.83
C ARG A 59 2.06 9.26 7.32
#